data_AF-A0A2Z6N056-F1
#
_entry.id   AF-A0A2Z6N056-F1
#
_cell.length_a   1.000
_cell.length_b   1.000
_cell.length_c   1.000
_cell.angle_alpha   90.00
_cell.angle_beta   90.00
_cell.angle_gamma   90.00
#
_symmetry.space_group_name_H-M   'P 1'
#
loop_
_entity.id
_entity.type
_entity.pdbx_description
1 polymer ?
#
loop_
_entity_poly.entity_id
_entity_poly.type
_entity_poly.pdbx_seq_one_letter_code
_entity_poly.pdbx_strand_id
1 'polypeptide(L)'
;MLNCILKHRGSEDPAIWAKSVGNSWRTTGDIEDKWESMISRADQNNKWASYAGPGGWNDPDMLEIGNGGMTTEEYRAHFSIWALAKAPLLIGCDIRALDNTTKELLSNSEVIAVNQDKLGVQGNKVKSNADLEVWASPLSGNRLAVILWNRSSSKATVTASWSDLDLEPGTSVDVRDLWLHSTQSSVSGDISAELESHACKMYILTPN
;
A
#
# COMPACT_ATOMS: atom_id res chain seq x y z
N MET A 1 -24.17 -9.22 -4.72
CA MET A 1 -23.50 -10.19 -3.83
C MET A 1 -23.28 -9.50 -2.50
N LEU A 2 -23.69 -10.11 -1.39
CA LEU A 2 -23.38 -9.62 -0.05
C LEU A 2 -21.87 -9.77 0.18
N ASN A 3 -21.15 -8.69 0.48
CA ASN A 3 -19.73 -8.77 0.84
C ASN A 3 -19.60 -9.46 2.20
N CYS A 4 -19.23 -10.74 2.22
CA CYS A 4 -18.96 -11.43 3.48
C CYS A 4 -17.50 -11.18 3.89
N ILE A 5 -17.30 -10.42 4.98
CA ILE A 5 -16.01 -10.20 5.63
C ILE A 5 -15.86 -11.19 6.77
N LEU A 6 -14.89 -12.09 6.68
CA LEU A 6 -14.62 -13.07 7.73
C LEU A 6 -13.69 -12.47 8.80
N LYS A 7 -14.23 -12.25 10.00
CA LYS A 7 -13.51 -11.63 11.12
C LYS A 7 -12.94 -12.65 12.11
N HIS A 8 -12.07 -13.54 11.63
CA HIS A 8 -11.40 -14.55 12.46
C HIS A 8 -10.02 -14.11 12.98
N ARG A 9 -9.66 -12.83 12.78
CA ARG A 9 -8.40 -12.21 13.25
C ARG A 9 -7.12 -12.95 12.82
N GLY A 10 -7.13 -13.57 11.65
CA GLY A 10 -6.02 -14.40 11.15
C GLY A 10 -5.89 -15.79 11.78
N SER A 11 -6.80 -16.18 12.69
CA SER A 11 -6.80 -17.51 13.28
C SER A 11 -7.04 -18.58 12.21
N GLU A 12 -6.26 -19.66 12.27
CA GLU A 12 -6.30 -20.77 11.30
C GLU A 12 -5.99 -20.35 9.85
N ASP A 13 -5.16 -19.32 9.67
CA ASP A 13 -4.60 -18.88 8.38
C ASP A 13 -5.66 -18.73 7.26
N PRO A 14 -6.64 -17.81 7.41
CA PRO A 14 -7.80 -17.71 6.54
C PRO A 14 -7.44 -17.47 5.06
N ALA A 15 -6.28 -16.89 4.78
CA ALA A 15 -5.77 -16.73 3.42
C ALA A 15 -5.76 -18.03 2.60
N ILE A 16 -5.60 -19.18 3.26
CA ILE A 16 -5.48 -20.49 2.60
C ILE A 16 -6.85 -21.07 2.17
N TRP A 17 -7.95 -20.69 2.83
CA TRP A 17 -9.26 -21.34 2.64
C TRP A 17 -10.45 -20.40 2.46
N ALA A 18 -10.40 -19.19 3.02
CA ALA A 18 -11.54 -18.27 3.15
C ALA A 18 -12.08 -17.78 1.80
N LYS A 19 -11.25 -17.78 0.75
CA LYS A 19 -11.68 -17.41 -0.62
C LYS A 19 -12.85 -18.24 -1.15
N SER A 20 -12.99 -19.49 -0.69
CA SER A 20 -14.09 -20.36 -1.12
C SER A 20 -15.44 -20.02 -0.48
N VAL A 21 -15.46 -19.24 0.60
CA VAL A 21 -16.63 -19.01 1.46
C VAL A 21 -16.87 -17.53 1.81
N GLY A 22 -15.99 -16.62 1.39
CA GLY A 22 -16.08 -15.19 1.67
C GLY A 22 -15.35 -14.34 0.63
N ASN A 23 -15.57 -13.02 0.69
CA ASN A 23 -14.99 -12.07 -0.27
C ASN A 23 -13.75 -11.35 0.27
N SER A 24 -13.62 -11.30 1.60
CA SER A 24 -12.40 -10.88 2.28
C SER A 24 -12.31 -11.54 3.66
N TRP A 25 -11.11 -11.54 4.23
CA TRP A 25 -10.86 -12.12 5.55
C TRP A 25 -9.79 -11.35 6.31
N ARG A 26 -10.06 -11.09 7.59
CA ARG A 26 -9.12 -10.45 8.49
C ARG A 26 -7.89 -11.34 8.67
N THR A 27 -6.71 -10.81 8.37
CA THR A 27 -5.43 -11.53 8.49
C THR A 27 -4.71 -11.29 9.81
N THR A 28 -5.22 -10.36 10.62
CA THR A 28 -4.58 -9.86 11.84
C THR A 28 -5.59 -9.59 12.95
N GLY A 29 -5.11 -9.39 14.18
CA GLY A 29 -5.88 -8.68 15.23
C GLY A 29 -6.20 -7.23 14.83
N ASP A 30 -6.95 -6.54 15.68
CA ASP A 30 -7.46 -5.19 15.36
C ASP A 30 -6.33 -4.17 15.23
N ILE A 31 -6.51 -3.23 14.30
CA ILE A 31 -5.64 -2.05 14.19
C ILE A 31 -5.97 -1.06 15.31
N GLU A 32 -4.99 -0.25 15.67
CA GLU A 32 -5.16 0.92 16.55
C GLU A 32 -4.59 2.12 15.81
N ASP A 33 -5.10 3.32 16.10
CA ASP A 33 -4.58 4.58 15.59
C ASP A 33 -3.22 4.95 16.21
N LYS A 34 -2.21 4.13 15.92
CA LYS A 34 -0.81 4.23 16.36
C LYS A 34 0.09 3.67 15.26
N TRP A 35 1.22 4.34 15.05
CA TRP A 35 2.20 3.95 14.03
C TRP A 35 2.63 2.48 14.14
N GLU A 36 2.99 2.03 15.34
CA GLU A 36 3.48 0.68 15.59
C GLU A 36 2.41 -0.39 15.31
N SER A 37 1.14 -0.07 15.57
CA SER A 37 0.02 -0.96 15.25
C SER A 37 -0.13 -1.09 13.73
N MET A 38 -0.16 0.05 13.02
CA MET A 38 -0.30 0.10 11.56
C MET A 38 0.80 -0.68 10.84
N ILE A 39 2.08 -0.44 11.17
CA ILE A 39 3.20 -1.17 10.56
C ILE A 39 3.14 -2.67 10.88
N SER A 40 2.73 -3.04 12.10
CA SER A 40 2.58 -4.43 12.52
C SER A 40 1.49 -5.16 11.72
N ARG A 41 0.38 -4.48 11.40
CA ARG A 41 -0.68 -5.03 10.54
C ARG A 41 -0.19 -5.21 9.11
N ALA A 42 0.51 -4.23 8.56
CA ALA A 42 1.10 -4.32 7.22
C ALA A 42 2.05 -5.51 7.09
N ASP A 43 2.97 -5.69 8.04
CA ASP A 43 3.95 -6.79 8.03
C ASP A 43 3.29 -8.17 8.15
N GLN A 44 2.30 -8.33 9.03
CA GLN A 44 1.56 -9.59 9.17
C GLN A 44 0.71 -9.93 7.95
N ASN A 45 0.19 -8.91 7.26
CA ASN A 45 -0.60 -9.08 6.05
C ASN A 45 0.27 -9.43 4.83
N ASN A 46 1.49 -8.89 4.76
CA ASN A 46 2.41 -9.06 3.63
C ASN A 46 2.69 -10.52 3.27
N LYS A 47 2.84 -11.40 4.27
CA LYS A 47 3.12 -12.83 4.04
C LYS A 47 2.00 -13.56 3.27
N TRP A 48 0.80 -12.99 3.20
CA TRP A 48 -0.36 -13.59 2.55
C TRP A 48 -0.61 -13.06 1.13
N ALA A 49 0.27 -12.22 0.59
CA ALA A 49 0.06 -11.52 -0.67
C ALA A 49 -0.34 -12.44 -1.84
N SER A 50 0.28 -13.62 -1.95
CA SER A 50 0.01 -14.58 -3.03
C SER A 50 -1.38 -15.23 -3.01
N TYR A 51 -2.12 -15.12 -1.89
CA TYR A 51 -3.46 -15.69 -1.75
C TYR A 51 -4.59 -14.72 -2.12
N ALA A 52 -4.30 -13.41 -2.12
CA ALA A 52 -5.27 -12.39 -2.49
C ALA A 52 -5.45 -12.31 -4.01
N GLY A 53 -6.66 -11.95 -4.42
CA GLY A 53 -6.96 -11.63 -5.81
C GLY A 53 -8.45 -11.47 -6.05
N PRO A 54 -8.88 -11.29 -7.32
CA PRO A 54 -10.29 -11.10 -7.65
C PRO A 54 -11.20 -12.13 -6.94
N GLY A 55 -12.17 -11.60 -6.19
CA GLY A 55 -13.16 -12.38 -5.42
C GLY A 55 -12.75 -12.74 -3.99
N GLY A 56 -11.49 -12.52 -3.56
CA GLY A 56 -11.01 -12.85 -2.22
C GLY A 56 -9.80 -12.04 -1.80
N TRP A 57 -9.97 -11.16 -0.81
CA TRP A 57 -8.95 -10.18 -0.40
C TRP A 57 -8.49 -10.38 1.04
N ASN A 58 -7.19 -10.21 1.27
CA ASN A 58 -6.65 -10.09 2.62
C ASN A 58 -7.08 -8.75 3.24
N ASP A 59 -7.57 -8.77 4.47
CA ASP A 59 -8.07 -7.60 5.19
C ASP A 59 -7.16 -7.32 6.42
N PRO A 60 -6.23 -6.36 6.31
CA PRO A 60 -5.41 -5.89 7.43
C PRO A 60 -6.13 -4.94 8.39
N ASP A 61 -7.48 -4.88 8.34
CA ASP A 61 -8.39 -4.03 9.11
C ASP A 61 -8.64 -2.63 8.51
N MET A 62 -9.51 -1.86 9.15
CA MET A 62 -10.02 -0.56 8.68
C MET A 62 -8.94 0.54 8.63
N LEU A 63 -9.23 1.63 7.91
CA LEU A 63 -8.39 2.82 7.85
C LEU A 63 -8.60 3.69 9.10
N GLU A 64 -7.51 4.09 9.74
CA GLU A 64 -7.50 4.98 10.93
C GLU A 64 -7.32 6.47 10.55
N ILE A 65 -7.33 6.77 9.24
CA ILE A 65 -6.99 8.08 8.71
C ILE A 65 -7.95 9.15 9.22
N GLY A 66 -7.43 10.11 9.99
CA GLY A 66 -8.20 11.22 10.56
C GLY A 66 -8.66 11.01 12.01
N ASN A 67 -8.24 9.94 12.69
CA ASN A 67 -8.61 9.68 14.09
C ASN A 67 -7.72 10.39 15.13
N GLY A 68 -6.60 10.96 14.69
CA GLY A 68 -5.76 11.92 15.42
C GLY A 68 -4.53 11.34 16.14
N GLY A 69 -4.32 10.03 16.10
CA GLY A 69 -3.22 9.31 16.75
C GLY A 69 -1.95 9.18 15.92
N MET A 70 -2.04 9.36 14.60
CA MET A 70 -0.89 9.42 13.68
C MET A 70 -0.75 10.79 12.99
N THR A 71 0.45 11.07 12.49
CA THR A 71 0.78 12.25 11.68
C THR A 71 0.25 12.12 10.25
N THR A 72 0.18 13.23 9.51
CA THR A 72 -0.22 13.23 8.09
C THR A 72 0.64 12.30 7.23
N GLU A 73 1.95 12.25 7.47
CA GLU A 73 2.85 11.39 6.69
C GLU A 73 2.66 9.91 7.03
N GLU A 74 2.39 9.59 8.29
CA GLU A 74 2.03 8.23 8.73
C GLU A 74 0.69 7.78 8.12
N TYR A 75 -0.32 8.65 8.08
CA TYR A 75 -1.59 8.36 7.39
C TYR A 75 -1.42 8.22 5.88
N ARG A 76 -0.54 9.01 5.25
CA ARG A 76 -0.20 8.87 3.84
C ARG A 76 0.43 7.50 3.56
N ALA A 77 1.34 7.06 4.42
CA ALA A 77 1.93 5.72 4.36
C ALA A 77 0.88 4.62 4.57
N HIS A 78 0.03 4.75 5.59
CA HIS A 78 -1.09 3.84 5.86
C HIS A 78 -1.97 3.64 4.62
N PHE A 79 -2.46 4.74 4.03
CA PHE A 79 -3.32 4.68 2.86
C PHE A 79 -2.61 4.04 1.65
N SER A 80 -1.35 4.42 1.42
CA SER A 80 -0.56 3.92 0.29
C SER A 80 -0.34 2.41 0.41
N ILE A 81 0.03 1.91 1.59
CA ILE A 81 0.27 0.48 1.84
C ILE A 81 -1.03 -0.32 1.71
N TRP A 82 -2.14 0.14 2.30
CA TRP A 82 -3.44 -0.53 2.14
C TRP A 82 -3.89 -0.58 0.67
N ALA A 83 -3.69 0.51 -0.06
CA ALA A 83 -4.02 0.58 -1.47
C ALA A 83 -3.18 -0.39 -2.31
N LEU A 84 -1.86 -0.38 -2.13
CA LEU A 84 -0.94 -1.30 -2.81
C LEU A 84 -1.27 -2.76 -2.49
N ALA A 85 -1.56 -3.05 -1.21
CA ALA A 85 -1.87 -4.38 -0.71
C ALA A 85 -3.27 -4.90 -1.11
N LYS A 86 -4.06 -4.14 -1.87
CA LYS A 86 -5.43 -4.49 -2.28
C LYS A 86 -6.34 -4.79 -1.08
N ALA A 87 -6.06 -4.15 0.05
CA ALA A 87 -6.91 -4.22 1.23
C ALA A 87 -8.27 -3.55 0.96
N PRO A 88 -9.35 -3.98 1.65
CA PRO A 88 -10.56 -3.19 1.74
C PRO A 88 -10.27 -1.78 2.29
N LEU A 89 -10.60 -0.74 1.53
CA LEU A 89 -10.43 0.66 1.97
C LEU A 89 -11.66 1.15 2.75
N LEU A 90 -11.83 0.64 3.97
CA LEU A 90 -12.96 0.97 4.84
C LEU A 90 -12.60 2.15 5.75
N ILE A 91 -13.28 3.29 5.59
CA ILE A 91 -13.05 4.50 6.40
C ILE A 91 -13.50 4.27 7.84
N GLY A 92 -12.60 4.44 8.81
CA GLY A 92 -12.86 4.28 10.24
C GLY A 92 -13.07 5.59 11.02
N CYS A 93 -12.99 6.76 10.38
CA CYS A 93 -13.13 8.06 11.04
C CYS A 93 -14.53 8.69 10.89
N ASP A 94 -14.82 9.76 11.64
CA ASP A 94 -16.09 10.49 11.52
C ASP A 94 -16.12 11.34 10.25
N ILE A 95 -16.76 10.82 9.21
CA ILE A 95 -16.86 11.48 7.90
C ILE A 95 -17.60 12.83 7.92
N ARG A 96 -18.33 13.15 9.00
CA ARG A 96 -19.06 14.42 9.15
C ARG A 96 -18.13 15.55 9.60
N ALA A 97 -16.94 15.22 10.10
CA ALA A 97 -16.00 16.15 10.70
C ALA A 97 -14.59 16.05 10.05
N LEU A 98 -14.51 15.63 8.78
CA LEU A 98 -13.24 15.55 8.06
C LEU A 98 -12.62 16.94 7.87
N ASP A 99 -11.37 17.09 8.30
CA ASP A 99 -10.56 18.21 7.87
C ASP A 99 -10.11 18.06 6.40
N ASN A 100 -9.59 19.15 5.82
CA ASN A 100 -9.18 19.15 4.42
C ASN A 100 -8.04 18.15 4.15
N THR A 101 -7.09 18.02 5.07
CA THR A 101 -5.95 17.10 4.96
C THR A 101 -6.41 15.65 4.87
N THR A 102 -7.30 15.23 5.77
CA THR A 102 -7.88 13.88 5.82
C THR A 102 -8.69 13.60 4.57
N LYS A 103 -9.48 14.59 4.12
CA LYS A 103 -10.23 14.49 2.87
C LYS A 103 -9.29 14.32 1.67
N GLU A 104 -8.23 15.10 1.56
CA GLU A 104 -7.24 15.00 0.48
C GLU A 104 -6.58 13.62 0.44
N LEU A 105 -6.21 13.06 1.59
CA LEU A 105 -5.65 11.71 1.70
C LEU A 105 -6.65 10.66 1.19
N LEU A 106 -7.88 10.66 1.73
CA LEU A 106 -8.90 9.65 1.43
C LEU A 106 -9.51 9.79 0.02
N SER A 107 -9.38 10.95 -0.62
CA SER A 107 -9.97 11.21 -1.95
C SER A 107 -8.98 11.17 -3.10
N ASN A 108 -7.72 10.79 -2.85
CA ASN A 108 -6.72 10.64 -3.91
C ASN A 108 -7.11 9.50 -4.87
N SER A 109 -7.62 9.87 -6.03
CA SER A 109 -8.13 8.95 -7.05
C SER A 109 -7.04 8.10 -7.69
N GLU A 110 -5.79 8.56 -7.73
CA GLU A 110 -4.67 7.79 -8.29
C GLU A 110 -4.25 6.65 -7.36
N VAL A 111 -4.22 6.89 -6.05
CA VAL A 111 -3.96 5.85 -5.04
C VAL A 111 -5.11 4.85 -5.01
N ILE A 112 -6.36 5.31 -5.06
CA ILE A 112 -7.54 4.43 -5.16
C ILE A 112 -7.49 3.59 -6.44
N ALA A 113 -7.06 4.15 -7.57
CA ALA A 113 -6.94 3.41 -8.82
C ALA A 113 -5.91 2.27 -8.73
N VAL A 114 -4.85 2.41 -7.91
CA VAL A 114 -3.93 1.30 -7.62
C VAL A 114 -4.64 0.21 -6.82
N ASN A 115 -5.46 0.57 -5.83
CA ASN A 115 -6.25 -0.41 -5.07
C ASN A 115 -7.27 -1.15 -5.94
N GLN A 116 -7.89 -0.45 -6.89
CA GLN A 116 -8.95 -0.95 -7.75
C GLN A 116 -8.46 -1.51 -9.10
N ASP A 117 -7.14 -1.66 -9.28
CA ASP A 117 -6.58 -2.16 -10.53
C ASP A 117 -7.12 -3.56 -10.86
N LYS A 118 -7.59 -3.74 -12.10
CA LYS A 118 -8.27 -4.96 -12.56
C LYS A 118 -7.39 -6.22 -12.54
N LEU A 119 -6.06 -6.07 -12.53
CA LEU A 119 -5.16 -7.22 -12.39
C LEU A 119 -5.31 -7.84 -10.99
N GLY A 120 -5.65 -7.02 -10.00
CA GLY A 120 -6.02 -7.48 -8.67
C GLY A 120 -4.91 -8.21 -7.92
N VAL A 121 -3.65 -7.95 -8.26
CA VAL A 121 -2.50 -8.54 -7.54
C VAL A 121 -2.21 -7.68 -6.32
N GLN A 122 -2.14 -8.32 -5.16
CA GLN A 122 -1.69 -7.67 -3.93
C GLN A 122 -0.19 -7.38 -4.02
N GLY A 123 0.19 -6.13 -3.80
CA GLY A 123 1.60 -5.77 -3.69
C GLY A 123 2.22 -6.28 -2.39
N ASN A 124 3.52 -6.45 -2.44
CA ASN A 124 4.33 -6.99 -1.35
C ASN A 124 5.66 -6.23 -1.22
N LYS A 125 6.31 -6.44 -0.08
CA LYS A 125 7.67 -5.95 0.18
C LYS A 125 8.67 -6.68 -0.73
N VAL A 126 9.40 -5.94 -1.55
CA VAL A 126 10.43 -6.46 -2.47
C VAL A 126 11.86 -6.18 -1.99
N LYS A 127 12.03 -5.14 -1.16
CA LYS A 127 13.33 -4.79 -0.55
C LYS A 127 13.12 -4.28 0.87
N SER A 128 14.02 -4.66 1.76
CA SER A 128 14.06 -4.18 3.14
C SER A 128 15.51 -3.99 3.55
N ASN A 129 15.88 -2.79 3.96
CA ASN A 129 17.17 -2.49 4.57
C ASN A 129 16.93 -1.74 5.88
N ALA A 130 16.99 -2.47 7.00
CA ALA A 130 16.48 -2.00 8.29
C ALA A 130 15.06 -1.43 8.12
N ASP A 131 14.85 -0.17 8.49
CA ASP A 131 13.56 0.52 8.42
C ASP A 131 13.26 1.16 7.05
N LEU A 132 14.13 0.97 6.05
CA LEU A 132 13.94 1.51 4.70
C LEU A 132 13.46 0.41 3.75
N GLU A 133 12.26 0.59 3.21
CA GLU A 133 11.57 -0.47 2.48
C GLU A 133 11.14 -0.03 1.09
N VAL A 134 11.11 -1.00 0.16
CA VAL A 134 10.47 -0.88 -1.14
C VAL A 134 9.38 -1.93 -1.23
N TRP A 135 8.19 -1.50 -1.59
CA TRP A 135 7.06 -2.38 -1.89
C TRP A 135 6.63 -2.18 -3.33
N ALA A 136 6.22 -3.25 -4.00
CA ALA A 136 5.80 -3.17 -5.39
C ALA A 136 4.60 -4.07 -5.68
N SER A 137 3.86 -3.74 -6.75
CA SER A 137 2.77 -4.55 -7.28
C SER A 137 2.71 -4.40 -8.79
N PRO A 138 2.65 -5.49 -9.58
CA PRO A 138 2.26 -5.37 -10.97
C PRO A 138 0.82 -4.84 -11.05
N LEU A 139 0.58 -4.01 -12.06
CA LEU A 139 -0.73 -3.47 -12.40
C LEU A 139 -1.08 -3.84 -13.84
N SER A 140 -2.34 -3.66 -14.20
CA SER A 140 -2.79 -3.84 -15.56
C SER A 140 -2.07 -2.93 -16.55
N GLY A 141 -1.81 -3.45 -17.76
CA GLY A 141 -1.12 -2.73 -18.83
C GLY A 141 0.40 -2.67 -18.66
N ASN A 142 1.01 -3.70 -18.05
CA ASN A 142 2.46 -3.79 -17.80
C ASN A 142 3.03 -2.63 -16.98
N ARG A 143 2.18 -1.99 -16.17
CA ARG A 143 2.58 -0.94 -15.23
C ARG A 143 2.98 -1.57 -13.90
N LEU A 144 3.74 -0.83 -13.11
CA LEU A 144 4.14 -1.24 -11.76
C LEU A 144 3.79 -0.14 -10.76
N ALA A 145 3.10 -0.47 -9.67
CA ALA A 145 3.01 0.42 -8.52
C ALA A 145 4.20 0.19 -7.60
N VAL A 146 4.83 1.25 -7.11
CA VAL A 146 6.00 1.19 -6.22
C VAL A 146 5.80 2.14 -5.05
N ILE A 147 6.12 1.69 -3.84
CA ILE A 147 6.21 2.54 -2.65
C ILE A 147 7.65 2.51 -2.14
N LEU A 148 8.22 3.70 -1.97
CA LEU A 148 9.43 3.91 -1.20
C LEU A 148 9.00 4.36 0.21
N TRP A 149 9.42 3.63 1.24
CA TRP A 149 8.92 3.84 2.59
C TRP A 149 10.05 3.96 3.61
N ASN A 150 10.09 5.08 4.32
CA ASN A 150 10.98 5.27 5.46
C ASN A 150 10.21 5.03 6.75
N ARG A 151 10.44 3.89 7.41
CA ARG A 151 9.82 3.56 8.71
C ARG A 151 10.62 4.08 9.91
N SER A 152 11.80 4.65 9.67
CA SER A 152 12.70 5.10 10.74
C SER A 152 12.26 6.45 11.30
N SER A 153 12.79 6.77 12.48
CA SER A 153 12.56 8.03 13.18
C SER A 153 13.38 9.23 12.66
N SER A 154 14.11 9.06 11.54
CA SER A 154 14.94 10.11 10.97
C SER A 154 14.87 10.16 9.46
N LYS A 155 15.24 11.30 8.87
CA LYS A 155 15.23 11.51 7.43
C LYS A 155 16.23 10.57 6.74
N ALA A 156 15.81 9.88 5.68
CA ALA A 156 16.64 8.93 4.97
C ALA A 156 16.33 8.87 3.48
N THR A 157 17.30 8.45 2.67
CA THR A 157 17.09 8.18 1.24
C THR A 157 16.72 6.72 1.04
N VAL A 158 15.63 6.48 0.30
CA VAL A 158 15.20 5.14 -0.11
C VAL A 158 15.30 5.02 -1.62
N THR A 159 15.86 3.91 -2.09
CA THR A 159 16.13 3.64 -3.51
C THR A 159 15.58 2.28 -3.93
N ALA A 160 14.77 2.28 -5.00
CA ALA A 160 14.35 1.08 -5.72
C ALA A 160 15.09 1.00 -7.05
N SER A 161 16.02 0.04 -7.16
CA SER A 161 16.67 -0.26 -8.43
C SER A 161 15.76 -1.10 -9.31
N TRP A 162 15.98 -1.08 -10.63
CA TRP A 162 15.21 -1.91 -11.56
C TRP A 162 15.30 -3.40 -11.26
N SER A 163 16.45 -3.88 -10.76
CA SER A 163 16.59 -5.26 -10.29
C SER A 163 15.75 -5.58 -9.05
N ASP A 164 15.48 -4.61 -8.17
CA ASP A 164 14.57 -4.82 -7.02
C ASP A 164 13.11 -4.94 -7.48
N LEU A 165 12.80 -4.50 -8.70
CA LEU A 165 11.46 -4.38 -9.29
C LEU A 165 11.21 -5.36 -10.45
N ASP A 166 12.12 -6.31 -10.66
CA ASP A 166 12.11 -7.24 -11.79
C ASP A 166 12.00 -6.55 -13.18
N LEU A 167 12.65 -5.39 -13.32
CA LEU A 167 12.78 -4.65 -14.57
C LEU A 167 14.18 -4.82 -15.16
N GLU A 168 14.28 -4.91 -16.49
CA GLU A 168 15.57 -4.96 -17.18
C GLU A 168 16.33 -3.62 -17.00
N PRO A 169 17.66 -3.61 -16.80
CA PRO A 169 18.42 -2.38 -16.56
C PRO A 169 18.27 -1.30 -17.64
N GLY A 170 18.05 -1.71 -18.91
CA GLY A 170 17.83 -0.80 -20.03
C GLY A 170 16.40 -0.26 -20.17
N THR A 171 15.48 -0.67 -19.28
CA THR A 171 14.08 -0.25 -19.34
C THR A 171 13.97 1.24 -19.02
N SER A 172 13.34 1.98 -19.93
CA SER A 172 12.93 3.37 -19.72
C SER A 172 11.44 3.41 -19.37
N VAL A 173 11.08 4.11 -18.30
CA VAL A 173 9.70 4.24 -17.85
C VAL A 173 9.35 5.69 -17.56
N ASP A 174 8.08 6.04 -17.69
CA ASP A 174 7.51 7.23 -17.09
C ASP A 174 7.13 6.95 -15.63
N VAL A 175 7.61 7.79 -14.71
CA VAL A 175 7.38 7.69 -13.26
C VAL A 175 6.38 8.75 -12.83
N ARG A 176 5.17 8.32 -12.45
CA ARG A 176 4.10 9.18 -11.93
C ARG A 176 4.11 9.16 -10.40
N ASP A 177 4.39 10.28 -9.74
CA ASP A 177 4.21 10.46 -8.28
C ASP A 177 2.72 10.70 -7.98
N LEU A 178 2.09 9.77 -7.27
CA LEU A 178 0.64 9.78 -7.04
C LEU A 178 0.21 10.81 -6.00
N TRP A 179 1.13 11.29 -5.17
CA TRP A 179 0.86 12.27 -4.11
C TRP A 179 1.20 13.69 -4.56
N LEU A 180 2.23 13.86 -5.41
CA LEU A 180 2.56 15.15 -6.03
C LEU A 180 1.82 15.40 -7.34
N HIS A 181 1.14 14.39 -7.90
CA HIS A 181 0.46 14.46 -9.19
C HIS A 181 1.37 14.96 -10.33
N SER A 182 2.64 14.56 -10.30
CA SER A 182 3.67 14.94 -11.27
C SER A 182 4.28 13.71 -11.93
N THR A 183 4.77 13.88 -13.16
CA THR A 183 5.37 12.80 -13.96
C THR A 183 6.79 13.17 -14.34
N GLN A 184 7.72 12.25 -14.13
CA GLN A 184 9.08 12.31 -14.67
C GLN A 184 9.18 11.30 -15.80
N SER A 185 9.52 11.76 -17.00
CA SER A 185 9.56 10.89 -18.18
C SER A 185 10.93 10.26 -18.39
N SER A 186 10.92 9.08 -19.01
CA SER A 186 12.15 8.39 -19.46
C SER A 186 13.19 8.10 -18.37
N VAL A 187 12.73 7.78 -17.15
CA VAL A 187 13.60 7.34 -16.04
C VAL A 187 14.11 5.93 -16.30
N SER A 188 15.36 5.65 -15.94
CA SER A 188 15.97 4.31 -16.09
C SER A 188 16.96 4.03 -14.96
N GLY A 189 17.21 2.75 -14.68
CA GLY A 189 18.15 2.28 -13.67
C GLY A 189 17.54 2.17 -12.27
N ASP A 190 17.05 3.29 -11.72
CA ASP A 190 16.46 3.34 -10.38
C ASP A 190 15.52 4.54 -10.19
N ILE A 191 14.78 4.51 -9.08
CA ILE A 191 14.11 5.67 -8.49
C ILE A 191 14.56 5.82 -7.03
N SER A 192 14.86 7.06 -6.66
CA SER A 192 15.35 7.42 -5.32
C SER A 192 14.62 8.64 -4.79
N ALA A 193 14.32 8.65 -3.48
CA ALA A 193 13.72 9.78 -2.80
C ALA A 193 14.29 9.97 -1.39
N GLU A 194 14.54 11.22 -1.00
CA GLU A 194 14.77 11.59 0.39
C GLU A 194 13.42 11.75 1.10
N LEU A 195 13.22 10.98 2.18
CA LEU A 195 11.96 10.88 2.90
C LEU A 195 12.18 11.30 4.36
N GLU A 196 11.32 12.19 4.86
CA GLU A 196 11.24 12.48 6.29
C GLU A 196 10.90 11.21 7.10
N SER A 197 11.02 11.31 8.42
CA SER A 197 10.59 10.25 9.35
C SER A 197 9.17 9.78 9.02
N HIS A 198 8.98 8.47 8.91
CA HIS A 198 7.70 7.79 8.65
C HIS A 198 7.02 8.11 7.31
N ALA A 199 7.64 8.93 6.46
CA ALA A 199 7.08 9.33 5.18
C ALA A 199 7.21 8.24 4.12
N CYS A 200 6.36 8.32 3.10
CA CYS A 200 6.44 7.47 1.92
C CYS A 200 6.30 8.28 0.63
N LYS A 201 6.75 7.66 -0.45
CA LYS A 201 6.41 8.06 -1.82
C LYS A 201 5.75 6.88 -2.51
N MET A 202 4.72 7.17 -3.31
CA MET A 202 4.00 6.17 -4.09
C MET A 202 4.02 6.57 -5.55
N TYR A 203 4.42 5.62 -6.39
CA TYR A 203 4.61 5.82 -7.82
C TYR A 203 3.84 4.80 -8.65
N ILE A 204 3.50 5.20 -9.88
CA ILE A 204 3.23 4.26 -10.97
C ILE A 204 4.33 4.41 -12.00
N LEU A 205 4.95 3.30 -12.39
CA LEU A 205 5.92 3.18 -13.46
C LEU A 205 5.20 2.64 -14.68
N THR A 206 5.31 3.34 -15.80
CA THR A 206 4.74 2.94 -17.09
C THR A 206 5.87 2.79 -18.10
N PRO A 207 6.14 1.57 -18.62
CA PRO A 207 7.14 1.38 -19.67
C PRO A 207 6.85 2.25 -20.90
N ASN A 208 7.91 2.81 -21.47
CA ASN A 208 7.87 3.61 -22.70
C ASN A 208 7.77 2.76 -23.97
#